data_AF-A0A3S0NN86-F1
#
_entry.id   AF-A0A3S0NN86-F1
#
_cell.length_a   1.000
_cell.length_b   1.000
_cell.length_c   1.000
_cell.angle_alpha   90.00
_cell.angle_beta   90.00
_cell.angle_gamma   90.00
#
_symmetry.space_group_name_H-M   'P 1'
#
loop_
_entity.id
_entity.type
_entity.pdbx_description
1 polymer ?
#
loop_
_entity_poly.entity_id
_entity_poly.type
_entity_poly.pdbx_seq_one_letter_code
_entity_poly.pdbx_strand_id
1 'polypeptide(L)'
;MDSYFILMVQDLFLHNINQNKRNRKMYQLAQINIARMIGANIEDPIMTEFVSHLDSVNQLAEESDGFIWRLKDDDNNATGFNPLHDEQVMINLSVWKNIESLEYYTYKTFHVDFLRRRKEWFQKYGKAYYALWWIKNDEFPDIDEALKRLEYLQENGPSSYAFNFQSVFQKP
;
A
#
# COMPACT_ATOMS: atom_id res chain seq x y z
N MET A 1 34.00 4.20 -43.78
CA MET A 1 33.39 4.52 -42.46
C MET A 1 34.24 3.84 -41.42
N ASP A 2 34.90 4.62 -40.56
CA ASP A 2 35.87 4.10 -39.60
C ASP A 2 35.20 3.25 -38.53
N SER A 3 35.84 2.14 -38.17
CA SER A 3 35.38 1.20 -37.13
C SER A 3 35.13 1.90 -35.78
N TYR A 4 35.89 2.97 -35.49
CA TYR A 4 35.70 3.82 -34.31
C TYR A 4 34.38 4.61 -34.33
N PHE A 5 33.91 5.03 -35.51
CA PHE A 5 32.64 5.76 -35.65
C PHE A 5 31.44 4.84 -35.40
N ILE A 6 31.53 3.58 -35.85
CA ILE A 6 30.47 2.57 -35.64
C ILE A 6 30.37 2.20 -34.15
N LEU A 7 31.50 1.99 -33.47
CA LEU A 7 31.53 1.70 -32.03
C LEU A 7 30.95 2.85 -31.20
N MET A 8 31.33 4.10 -31.50
CA MET A 8 30.84 5.27 -30.77
C MET A 8 29.32 5.46 -30.94
N VAL A 9 28.79 5.23 -32.14
CA VAL A 9 27.35 5.27 -32.41
C VAL A 9 26.62 4.15 -31.66
N GLN A 10 27.20 2.94 -31.58
CA GLN A 10 26.63 1.82 -30.83
C GLN A 10 26.58 2.09 -29.33
N ASP A 11 27.66 2.64 -28.75
CA ASP A 11 27.74 3.00 -27.33
C ASP A 11 26.79 4.15 -26.98
N LEU A 12 26.69 5.17 -27.85
CA LEU A 12 25.69 6.23 -27.71
C LEU A 12 24.26 5.68 -27.78
N PHE A 13 23.99 4.74 -28.69
CA PHE A 13 22.66 4.12 -28.83
C PHE A 13 22.31 3.25 -27.62
N LEU A 14 23.25 2.43 -27.13
CA LEU A 14 23.10 1.59 -25.93
C LEU A 14 22.97 2.44 -24.66
N HIS A 15 23.74 3.52 -24.55
CA HIS A 15 23.62 4.48 -23.46
C HIS A 15 22.24 5.16 -23.47
N ASN A 16 21.76 5.58 -24.64
CA ASN A 16 20.46 6.24 -24.78
C ASN A 16 19.27 5.27 -24.55
N ILE A 17 19.39 3.99 -24.94
CA ILE A 17 18.41 2.94 -24.58
C ILE A 17 18.41 2.69 -23.06
N ASN A 18 19.57 2.65 -22.42
CA ASN A 18 19.67 2.48 -20.97
C ASN A 18 19.16 3.71 -20.19
N GLN A 19 19.40 4.92 -20.69
CA GLN A 19 18.82 6.16 -20.14
C GLN A 19 17.31 6.21 -20.35
N ASN A 20 16.79 5.81 -21.52
CA ASN A 20 15.33 5.71 -21.75
C ASN A 20 14.65 4.58 -20.96
N LYS A 21 15.36 3.49 -20.64
CA LYS A 21 14.88 2.48 -19.67
C LYS A 21 14.88 3.01 -18.24
N ARG A 22 15.84 3.86 -17.86
CA ARG A 22 15.87 4.58 -16.56
C ARG A 22 14.83 5.71 -16.47
N ASN A 23 14.40 6.27 -17.61
CA ASN A 23 13.47 7.42 -17.67
C ASN A 23 12.00 7.10 -17.97
N ARG A 24 11.59 5.83 -18.03
CA ARG A 24 10.16 5.53 -17.84
C ARG A 24 9.88 5.73 -16.36
N LYS A 25 9.17 6.80 -15.99
CA LYS A 25 8.64 6.95 -14.61
C LYS A 25 7.89 5.67 -14.26
N MET A 26 8.52 4.82 -13.46
CA MET A 26 7.84 3.66 -12.90
C MET A 26 6.95 4.20 -11.79
N TYR A 27 5.72 3.72 -11.75
CA TYR A 27 4.77 4.05 -10.70
C TYR A 27 4.56 2.82 -9.85
N GLN A 28 4.42 3.03 -8.56
CA GLN A 28 4.06 2.03 -7.57
C GLN A 28 2.67 2.37 -7.03
N LEU A 29 2.01 1.39 -6.44
CA LEU A 29 0.69 1.53 -5.86
C LEU A 29 0.81 1.65 -4.35
N ALA A 30 0.43 2.80 -3.81
CA ALA A 30 0.25 2.99 -2.38
C ALA A 30 -1.15 2.56 -1.94
N GLN A 31 -1.25 2.09 -0.70
CA GLN A 31 -2.49 1.68 -0.08
C GLN A 31 -2.50 2.06 1.41
N ILE A 32 -3.53 2.78 1.84
CA ILE A 32 -3.86 2.97 3.26
C ILE A 32 -5.05 2.10 3.64
N ASN A 33 -5.06 1.56 4.86
CA ASN A 33 -6.23 1.01 5.53
C ASN A 33 -6.39 1.69 6.89
N ILE A 34 -7.61 1.99 7.28
CA ILE A 34 -7.99 2.41 8.63
C ILE A 34 -9.02 1.44 9.16
N ALA A 35 -8.73 0.87 10.32
CA ALA A 35 -9.64 -0.01 11.03
C ALA A 35 -9.97 0.58 12.40
N ARG A 36 -11.26 0.67 12.74
CA ARG A 36 -11.70 1.06 14.08
C ARG A 36 -12.11 -0.18 14.86
N MET A 37 -11.40 -0.46 15.94
CA MET A 37 -11.62 -1.60 16.81
C MET A 37 -12.96 -1.50 17.54
N ILE A 38 -13.56 -2.66 17.84
CA ILE A 38 -14.68 -2.77 18.77
C ILE A 38 -14.18 -2.56 20.20
N GLY A 39 -13.01 -3.13 20.51
CA GLY A 39 -12.33 -2.97 21.79
C GLY A 39 -11.85 -1.54 22.04
N ALA A 40 -11.51 -1.25 23.30
CA ALA A 40 -11.03 0.08 23.68
C ALA A 40 -9.63 0.41 23.12
N ASN A 41 -8.80 -0.61 22.90
CA ASN A 41 -7.45 -0.53 22.35
C ASN A 41 -7.01 -1.91 21.81
N ILE A 42 -5.74 -2.02 21.42
CA ILE A 42 -5.19 -3.24 20.81
C ILE A 42 -5.05 -4.41 21.81
N GLU A 43 -4.94 -4.13 23.11
CA GLU A 43 -4.86 -5.12 24.19
C GLU A 43 -6.23 -5.63 24.67
N ASP A 44 -7.33 -5.08 24.16
CA ASP A 44 -8.67 -5.51 24.53
C ASP A 44 -8.87 -7.02 24.24
N PRO A 45 -9.47 -7.81 25.14
CA PRO A 45 -9.69 -9.24 24.92
C PRO A 45 -10.33 -9.59 23.58
N ILE A 46 -11.20 -8.72 23.04
CA ILE A 46 -11.81 -8.96 21.72
C ILE A 46 -10.77 -9.00 20.60
N MET A 47 -9.68 -8.25 20.73
CA MET A 47 -8.61 -8.12 19.74
C MET A 47 -7.58 -9.26 19.80
N THR A 48 -7.62 -10.11 20.83
CA THR A 48 -6.58 -11.13 21.10
C THR A 48 -6.28 -12.01 19.89
N GLU A 49 -7.32 -12.56 19.24
CA GLU A 49 -7.13 -13.42 18.07
C GLU A 49 -6.58 -12.64 16.86
N PHE A 50 -7.01 -11.40 16.66
CA PHE A 50 -6.50 -10.56 15.58
C PHE A 50 -5.01 -10.27 15.77
N VAL A 51 -4.64 -9.84 16.97
CA VAL A 51 -3.25 -9.51 17.34
C VAL A 51 -2.35 -10.74 17.22
N SER A 52 -2.81 -11.92 17.64
CA SER A 52 -2.01 -13.16 17.56
C SER A 52 -1.64 -13.58 16.14
N HIS A 53 -2.27 -13.00 15.12
CA HIS A 53 -1.98 -13.29 13.70
C HIS A 53 -1.39 -12.10 12.94
N LEU A 54 -1.23 -10.94 13.60
CA LEU A 54 -0.79 -9.72 12.95
C LEU A 54 0.58 -9.88 12.29
N ASP A 55 1.54 -10.47 13.00
CA ASP A 55 2.89 -10.75 12.47
C ASP A 55 2.85 -11.67 11.26
N SER A 56 2.03 -12.73 11.31
CA SER A 56 1.86 -13.66 10.19
C SER A 56 1.31 -12.97 8.96
N VAL A 57 0.33 -12.08 9.12
CA VAL A 57 -0.26 -11.29 8.02
C VAL A 57 0.78 -10.31 7.46
N ASN A 58 1.56 -9.64 8.31
CA ASN A 58 2.63 -8.74 7.89
C ASN A 58 3.72 -9.49 7.12
N GLN A 59 4.17 -10.64 7.62
CA GLN A 59 5.15 -11.49 6.96
C GLN A 59 4.63 -11.99 5.60
N LEU A 60 3.38 -12.42 5.54
CA LEU A 60 2.75 -12.83 4.27
C LEU A 60 2.78 -11.70 3.23
N ALA A 61 2.52 -10.46 3.65
CA ALA A 61 2.62 -9.31 2.76
C ALA A 61 4.06 -9.15 2.26
N GLU A 62 5.05 -9.17 3.17
CA GLU A 62 6.47 -8.99 2.85
C GLU A 62 7.03 -10.09 1.91
N GLU A 63 6.50 -11.31 2.01
CA GLU A 63 6.87 -12.44 1.16
C GLU A 63 6.07 -12.49 -0.17
N SER A 64 5.03 -11.67 -0.32
CA SER A 64 4.17 -11.69 -1.50
C SER A 64 4.84 -11.05 -2.72
N ASP A 65 4.63 -11.67 -3.88
CA ASP A 65 5.10 -11.14 -5.16
C ASP A 65 4.59 -9.72 -5.40
N GLY A 66 5.52 -8.78 -5.58
CA GLY A 66 5.21 -7.39 -5.87
C GLY A 66 5.01 -6.51 -4.63
N PHE A 67 5.15 -7.03 -3.42
CA PHE A 67 5.32 -6.18 -2.23
C PHE A 67 6.62 -5.35 -2.34
N ILE A 68 6.57 -4.10 -1.87
CA ILE A 68 7.71 -3.18 -1.91
C ILE A 68 8.03 -2.66 -0.51
N TRP A 69 7.02 -2.18 0.21
CA TRP A 69 7.23 -1.53 1.51
C TRP A 69 5.94 -1.51 2.34
N ARG A 70 6.09 -1.40 3.66
CA ARG A 70 5.00 -1.01 4.58
C ARG A 70 5.52 -0.10 5.68
N LEU A 71 4.61 0.69 6.23
CA LEU A 71 4.83 1.47 7.44
C LEU A 71 5.06 0.51 8.62
N LYS A 72 6.13 0.81 9.38
CA LYS A 72 6.49 0.12 10.62
C LYS A 72 7.28 1.05 11.53
N ASP A 73 7.12 0.88 12.81
CA ASP A 73 7.94 1.47 13.86
C ASP A 73 9.18 0.59 14.14
N ASP A 74 9.92 0.94 15.20
CA ASP A 74 11.11 0.21 15.63
C ASP A 74 10.79 -1.22 16.09
N ASP A 75 9.54 -1.49 16.48
CA ASP A 75 9.02 -2.81 16.86
C ASP A 75 8.41 -3.57 15.67
N ASN A 76 8.71 -3.12 14.44
CA ASN A 76 8.28 -3.73 13.18
C ASN A 76 6.75 -3.71 12.96
N ASN A 77 6.00 -2.83 13.65
CA ASN A 77 4.55 -2.77 13.61
C ASN A 77 4.01 -1.38 13.21
N ALA A 78 2.83 -1.33 12.61
CA ALA A 78 2.15 -0.05 12.31
C ALA A 78 1.22 0.39 13.46
N THR A 79 0.98 -0.49 14.43
CA THR A 79 0.01 -0.29 15.51
C THR A 79 0.45 0.73 16.54
N GLY A 80 1.76 1.02 16.65
CA GLY A 80 2.28 2.07 17.52
C GLY A 80 1.98 3.49 17.01
N PHE A 81 1.60 3.65 15.73
CA PHE A 81 1.22 4.96 15.20
C PHE A 81 -0.22 5.29 15.54
N ASN A 82 -0.43 6.40 16.27
CA ASN A 82 -1.76 6.94 16.58
C ASN A 82 -1.94 8.37 16.02
N PRO A 83 -1.96 8.53 14.68
CA PRO A 83 -2.04 9.85 14.04
C PRO A 83 -3.39 10.54 14.21
N LEU A 84 -4.44 9.79 14.57
CA LEU A 84 -5.79 10.32 14.81
C LEU A 84 -6.07 10.56 16.30
N HIS A 85 -5.09 10.34 17.18
CA HIS A 85 -5.23 10.45 18.63
C HIS A 85 -6.44 9.66 19.19
N ASP A 86 -6.70 8.49 18.61
CA ASP A 86 -7.78 7.56 18.97
C ASP A 86 -7.19 6.15 19.07
N GLU A 87 -7.06 5.63 20.30
CA GLU A 87 -6.53 4.28 20.57
C GLU A 87 -7.39 3.17 19.97
N GLN A 88 -8.64 3.45 19.59
CA GLN A 88 -9.49 2.49 18.89
C GLN A 88 -9.16 2.40 17.40
N VAL A 89 -8.30 3.27 16.86
CA VAL A 89 -8.04 3.35 15.43
C VAL A 89 -6.64 2.86 15.10
N MET A 90 -6.59 1.89 14.20
CA MET A 90 -5.36 1.34 13.63
C MET A 90 -5.20 1.81 12.19
N ILE A 91 -3.96 2.09 11.80
CA ILE A 91 -3.62 2.36 10.41
C ILE A 91 -2.66 1.29 9.87
N ASN A 92 -2.80 0.98 8.58
CA ASN A 92 -1.78 0.27 7.82
C ASN A 92 -1.52 1.06 6.55
N LEU A 93 -0.25 1.15 6.17
CA LEU A 93 0.17 1.81 4.94
C LEU A 93 1.18 0.89 4.26
N SER A 94 0.93 0.58 2.99
CA SER A 94 1.78 -0.33 2.20
C SER A 94 1.95 0.14 0.77
N VAL A 95 3.02 -0.32 0.13
CA VAL A 95 3.37 0.00 -1.25
C VAL A 95 3.66 -1.29 -2.01
N TRP A 96 3.09 -1.35 -3.22
CA TRP A 96 3.08 -2.52 -4.08
C TRP A 96 3.48 -2.13 -5.50
N LYS A 97 3.95 -3.11 -6.27
CA LYS A 97 4.34 -2.94 -7.66
C LYS A 97 3.16 -2.54 -8.54
N ASN A 98 1.98 -3.11 -8.29
CA ASN A 98 0.79 -2.90 -9.09
C ASN A 98 -0.47 -3.39 -8.36
N ILE A 99 -1.63 -3.15 -8.98
CA ILE A 99 -2.95 -3.50 -8.44
C ILE A 99 -3.09 -5.01 -8.35
N GLU A 100 -2.61 -5.75 -9.35
CA GLU A 100 -2.74 -7.19 -9.43
C GLU A 100 -2.02 -7.90 -8.27
N SER A 101 -0.81 -7.44 -7.90
CA SER A 101 -0.06 -7.97 -6.75
C SER A 101 -0.80 -7.76 -5.43
N LEU A 102 -1.28 -6.54 -5.19
CA LEU A 102 -2.02 -6.23 -3.97
C LEU A 102 -3.37 -6.97 -3.93
N GLU A 103 -4.07 -7.08 -5.05
CA GLU A 103 -5.34 -7.81 -5.16
C GLU A 103 -5.13 -9.31 -4.88
N TYR A 104 -4.06 -9.89 -5.41
CA TYR A 104 -3.70 -11.29 -5.13
C TYR A 104 -3.45 -11.49 -3.64
N TYR A 105 -2.59 -10.67 -3.02
CA TYR A 105 -2.36 -10.70 -1.58
C TYR A 105 -3.68 -10.57 -0.80
N THR A 106 -4.54 -9.63 -1.18
CA THR A 106 -5.78 -9.31 -0.48
C THR A 106 -6.82 -10.44 -0.53
N TYR A 107 -6.99 -11.08 -1.69
CA TYR A 107 -8.13 -12.00 -1.90
C TYR A 107 -7.75 -13.45 -2.21
N LYS A 108 -6.48 -13.74 -2.49
CA LYS A 108 -6.02 -15.09 -2.91
C LYS A 108 -5.07 -15.74 -1.91
N THR A 109 -4.77 -15.08 -0.80
CA THR A 109 -3.99 -15.63 0.31
C THR A 109 -4.88 -15.81 1.55
N PHE A 110 -4.31 -16.31 2.66
CA PHE A 110 -5.04 -16.45 3.91
C PHE A 110 -5.52 -15.11 4.50
N HIS A 111 -5.00 -13.96 4.02
CA HIS A 111 -5.49 -12.63 4.41
C HIS A 111 -7.00 -12.47 4.17
N VAL A 112 -7.58 -13.18 3.19
CA VAL A 112 -9.02 -13.15 2.90
C VAL A 112 -9.88 -13.59 4.09
N ASP A 113 -9.37 -14.46 4.96
CA ASP A 113 -10.13 -14.95 6.11
C ASP A 113 -10.30 -13.86 7.17
N PHE A 114 -9.30 -12.99 7.36
CA PHE A 114 -9.41 -11.79 8.18
C PHE A 114 -10.42 -10.80 7.59
N LEU A 115 -10.45 -10.63 6.27
CA LEU A 115 -11.44 -9.76 5.62
C LEU A 115 -12.87 -10.26 5.81
N ARG A 116 -13.10 -11.58 5.77
CA ARG A 116 -14.40 -12.20 6.01
C ARG A 116 -14.87 -12.00 7.46
N ARG A 117 -13.95 -12.15 8.40
CA ARG A 117 -14.21 -12.09 9.84
C ARG A 117 -14.03 -10.71 10.46
N ARG A 118 -13.62 -9.69 9.69
CA ARG A 118 -13.30 -8.34 10.16
C ARG A 118 -14.33 -7.71 11.11
N LYS A 119 -15.62 -8.07 11.00
CA LYS A 119 -16.69 -7.57 11.86
C LYS A 119 -16.63 -8.10 13.31
N GLU A 120 -15.85 -9.14 13.56
CA GLU A 120 -15.59 -9.67 14.89
C GLU A 120 -14.68 -8.74 15.70
N TRP A 121 -13.81 -7.99 15.02
CA TRP A 121 -12.80 -7.11 15.64
C TRP A 121 -13.04 -5.63 15.37
N PHE A 122 -13.64 -5.29 14.23
CA PHE A 122 -13.72 -3.93 13.73
C PHE A 122 -15.14 -3.45 13.46
N GLN A 123 -15.37 -2.20 13.81
CA GLN A 123 -16.54 -1.42 13.46
C GLN A 123 -16.45 -0.93 12.01
N LYS A 124 -17.60 -0.54 11.44
CA LYS A 124 -17.59 0.18 10.16
C LYS A 124 -16.90 1.53 10.33
N TYR A 125 -15.93 1.81 9.48
CA TYR A 125 -15.26 3.11 9.42
C TYR A 125 -15.72 3.91 8.21
N GLY A 126 -16.39 5.04 8.46
CA GLY A 126 -16.77 6.00 7.43
C GLY A 126 -17.54 5.41 6.23
N LYS A 127 -17.38 6.04 5.06
CA LYS A 127 -17.89 5.53 3.77
C LYS A 127 -16.89 4.58 3.09
N ALA A 128 -15.60 4.84 3.29
CA ALA A 128 -14.49 4.02 2.85
C ALA A 128 -13.47 3.93 4.00
N TYR A 129 -12.84 2.77 4.13
CA TYR A 129 -11.85 2.48 5.16
C TYR A 129 -10.47 2.19 4.57
N TYR A 130 -10.34 2.22 3.25
CA TYR A 130 -9.07 2.06 2.55
C TYR A 130 -9.06 2.91 1.29
N ALA A 131 -7.88 3.32 0.85
CA ALA A 131 -7.69 4.04 -0.40
C ALA A 131 -6.41 3.56 -1.09
N LEU A 132 -6.42 3.62 -2.42
CA LEU A 132 -5.32 3.30 -3.32
C LEU A 132 -4.95 4.53 -4.14
N TRP A 133 -3.67 4.72 -4.42
CA TRP A 133 -3.20 5.77 -5.34
C TRP A 133 -1.83 5.43 -5.94
N TRP A 134 -1.52 6.04 -7.08
CA TRP A 134 -0.23 5.87 -7.72
C TRP A 134 0.79 6.87 -7.15
N ILE A 135 1.97 6.36 -6.81
CA ILE A 135 3.15 7.13 -6.38
C ILE A 135 4.30 6.89 -7.36
N LYS A 136 5.30 7.77 -7.40
CA LYS A 136 6.47 7.50 -8.23
C LYS A 136 7.33 6.41 -7.60
N ASN A 137 8.10 5.72 -8.42
CA ASN A 137 9.04 4.70 -7.95
C ASN A 137 9.96 5.26 -6.86
N ASP A 138 10.19 4.46 -5.82
CA ASP A 138 11.07 4.77 -4.69
C ASP A 138 10.62 6.00 -3.86
N GLU A 139 9.39 6.48 -4.06
CA GLU A 139 8.71 7.36 -3.11
C GLU A 139 7.88 6.48 -2.15
N PHE A 140 7.85 6.82 -0.86
CA PHE A 140 6.97 6.19 0.12
C PHE A 140 6.09 7.26 0.76
N PRO A 141 4.77 7.05 0.81
CA PRO A 141 3.87 8.03 1.40
C PRO A 141 4.10 8.15 2.90
N ASP A 142 3.97 9.37 3.41
CA ASP A 142 3.82 9.58 4.84
C ASP A 142 2.35 9.39 5.27
N ILE A 143 2.14 9.40 6.58
CA ILE A 143 0.82 9.20 7.17
C ILE A 143 -0.14 10.33 6.80
N ASP A 144 0.33 11.58 6.76
CA ASP A 144 -0.51 12.75 6.48
C ASP A 144 -1.04 12.74 5.05
N GLU A 145 -0.21 12.39 4.07
CA GLU A 145 -0.63 12.17 2.69
C GLU A 145 -1.68 11.05 2.65
N ALA A 146 -1.38 9.92 3.27
CA ALA A 146 -2.25 8.75 3.24
C ALA A 146 -3.64 9.04 3.82
N LEU A 147 -3.72 9.79 4.94
CA LEU A 147 -4.97 10.24 5.54
C LEU A 147 -5.75 11.17 4.60
N LYS A 148 -5.09 12.15 3.96
CA LYS A 148 -5.73 13.06 2.99
C LYS A 148 -6.30 12.30 1.78
N ARG A 149 -5.62 11.25 1.31
CA ARG A 149 -6.10 10.40 0.21
C ARG A 149 -7.40 9.69 0.60
N LEU A 150 -7.45 9.14 1.81
CA LEU A 150 -8.65 8.45 2.30
C LEU A 150 -9.80 9.42 2.54
N GLU A 151 -9.54 10.56 3.17
CA GLU A 151 -10.53 11.62 3.39
C GLU A 151 -11.15 12.07 2.06
N TYR A 152 -10.29 12.39 1.07
CA TYR A 152 -10.75 12.75 -0.27
C TYR A 152 -11.67 11.69 -0.88
N LEU A 153 -11.29 10.41 -0.80
CA LEU A 153 -12.09 9.32 -1.34
C LEU A 153 -13.46 9.21 -0.64
N GLN A 154 -13.52 9.46 0.67
CA GLN A 154 -14.78 9.43 1.42
C GLN A 154 -15.72 10.59 1.04
N GLU A 155 -15.17 11.76 0.76
CA GLU A 155 -15.94 12.96 0.42
C GLU A 155 -16.36 13.01 -1.05
N ASN A 156 -15.43 12.71 -1.94
CA ASN A 156 -15.55 12.98 -3.38
C ASN A 156 -15.75 11.70 -4.22
N GLY A 157 -15.52 10.52 -3.64
CA GLY A 157 -15.51 9.26 -4.36
C GLY A 157 -14.25 9.02 -5.19
N PRO A 158 -14.21 7.91 -5.96
CA PRO A 158 -13.00 7.48 -6.67
C PRO A 158 -12.56 8.45 -7.77
N SER A 159 -11.25 8.72 -7.84
CA SER A 159 -10.61 9.52 -8.89
C SER A 159 -9.14 9.09 -9.07
N SER A 160 -8.43 9.68 -10.02
CA SER A 160 -6.97 9.48 -10.15
C SER A 160 -6.18 9.96 -8.92
N TYR A 161 -6.77 10.82 -8.07
CA TYR A 161 -6.14 11.24 -6.81
C TYR A 161 -6.21 10.13 -5.75
N ALA A 162 -7.34 9.45 -5.61
CA ALA A 162 -7.50 8.33 -4.68
C ALA A 162 -8.67 7.46 -5.14
N PHE A 163 -8.47 6.15 -5.11
CA PHE A 163 -9.43 5.18 -5.62
C PHE A 163 -9.44 3.88 -4.81
N ASN A 164 -10.19 2.89 -5.27
CA ASN A 164 -10.34 1.59 -4.62
C ASN A 164 -10.47 0.48 -5.66
N PHE A 165 -10.54 -0.79 -5.23
CA PHE A 165 -10.64 -1.92 -6.16
C PHE A 165 -11.91 -1.90 -7.02
N GLN A 166 -12.99 -1.26 -6.55
CA GLN A 166 -14.24 -1.15 -7.31
C GLN A 166 -14.14 -0.16 -8.47
N SER A 167 -13.16 0.74 -8.47
CA SER A 167 -13.01 1.79 -9.48
C SER A 167 -11.54 2.12 -9.68
N VAL A 168 -10.85 1.28 -10.44
CA VAL A 168 -9.41 1.39 -10.71
C VAL A 168 -9.10 2.52 -11.70
N PHE A 169 -8.01 3.26 -11.45
CA PHE A 169 -7.46 4.26 -12.37
C PHE A 169 -6.08 3.83 -12.88
N GLN A 170 -5.76 4.19 -14.13
CA GLN A 170 -4.45 3.91 -14.72
C GLN A 170 -3.37 4.82 -14.11
N LYS A 171 -2.12 4.32 -14.10
CA LYS A 171 -0.96 5.13 -13.72
C LYS A 171 -0.80 6.33 -14.68
N PRO A 172 -0.30 7.48 -14.19
CA PRO A 172 -0.14 8.69 -15.00
C PRO A 172 0.89 8.57 -16.14
#